data_AF-A0A962IPC5-F1
#
_entry.id   AF-A0A962IPC5-F1
#
_cell.length_a   1.000
_cell.length_b   1.000
_cell.length_c   1.000
_cell.angle_alpha   90.00
_cell.angle_beta   90.00
_cell.angle_gamma   90.00
#
_symmetry.space_group_name_H-M   'P 1'
#
loop_
_entity.id
_entity.type
_entity.pdbx_description
1 polymer ?
#
loop_
_entity_poly.entity_id
_entity_poly.type
_entity_poly.pdbx_seq_one_letter_code
_entity_poly.pdbx_strand_id
1 'polypeptide(L)'
;MKGSSWRWLLLSLLLAAGFARLGWWQWQRAAEKSAWQAELAVLSAQPPRPLTQVLGGDVQRGVPVQVDGEVLPPTLLLDNQTRDGRAGVLVLARLRVDGVAEDLLVVRGWLP
;
A
#
# COMPACT_ATOMS: atom_id res chain seq x y z
N MET A 1 -1.26 56.84 7.75
CA MET A 1 -1.27 55.41 8.18
C MET A 1 -0.67 54.53 7.07
N LYS A 2 0.66 54.41 6.99
CA LYS A 2 1.39 53.54 6.06
C LYS A 2 2.29 52.64 6.91
N GLY A 3 1.78 51.51 7.38
CA GLY A 3 2.51 50.71 8.36
C GLY A 3 1.94 49.32 8.59
N SER A 4 1.48 48.64 7.53
CA SER A 4 1.00 47.25 7.66
C SER A 4 1.11 46.40 6.38
N SER A 5 1.26 46.99 5.18
CA SER A 5 1.31 46.22 3.93
C SER A 5 2.53 45.30 3.79
N TRP A 6 3.70 45.71 4.28
CA TRP A 6 4.93 44.93 4.14
C TRP A 6 4.89 43.61 4.93
N ARG A 7 4.21 43.59 6.09
CA ARG A 7 4.04 42.40 6.92
C ARG A 7 3.17 41.36 6.20
N TRP A 8 2.11 41.82 5.54
CA TRP A 8 1.26 40.96 4.71
C TRP A 8 2.02 40.42 3.49
N LEU A 9 2.82 41.26 2.82
CA LEU A 9 3.67 40.81 1.71
C LEU A 9 4.67 39.73 2.15
N LEU A 10 5.35 39.92 3.28
CA LEU A 10 6.23 38.90 3.83
C LEU A 10 5.49 37.61 4.16
N LEU A 11 4.33 37.71 4.83
CA LEU A 11 3.52 36.55 5.17
C LEU A 11 3.09 35.78 3.91
N SER A 12 2.64 36.50 2.87
CA SER A 12 2.27 35.90 1.58
C SER A 12 3.46 35.19 0.92
N LEU A 13 4.66 35.78 0.94
CA LEU A 13 5.87 35.16 0.40
C LEU A 13 6.25 33.90 1.19
N LEU A 14 6.16 33.93 2.52
CA LEU A 14 6.44 32.77 3.36
C LEU A 14 5.44 31.63 3.10
N LEU A 15 4.15 31.94 2.97
CA LEU A 15 3.12 30.97 2.63
C LEU A 15 3.34 30.39 1.23
N ALA A 16 3.63 31.24 0.24
CA ALA A 16 3.93 30.81 -1.13
C ALA A 16 5.14 29.86 -1.18
N ALA A 17 6.23 30.19 -0.48
CA ALA A 17 7.39 29.33 -0.36
C ALA A 17 7.05 28.00 0.35
N GLY A 18 6.22 28.05 1.40
CA GLY A 18 5.72 26.88 2.10
C GLY A 18 4.91 25.95 1.19
N PHE A 19 3.95 26.49 0.44
CA PHE A 19 3.15 25.72 -0.50
C PHE A 19 3.97 25.17 -1.67
N ALA A 20 4.93 25.94 -2.20
CA ALA A 20 5.84 25.45 -3.23
C ALA A 20 6.67 24.26 -2.74
N ARG A 21 7.20 24.33 -1.51
CA ARG A 21 7.94 23.22 -0.88
C ARG A 21 7.04 22.00 -0.65
N LEU A 22 5.80 22.19 -0.21
CA LEU A 22 4.84 21.10 -0.05
C LEU A 22 4.45 20.47 -1.40
N GLY A 23 4.23 21.27 -2.44
CA GLY A 23 3.97 20.79 -3.79
C GLY A 23 5.14 19.97 -4.35
N TRP A 24 6.37 20.44 -4.12
CA TRP A 24 7.57 19.68 -4.46
C TRP A 24 7.64 18.33 -3.73
N TRP A 25 7.34 18.32 -2.42
CA TRP A 25 7.29 17.08 -1.64
C TRP A 25 6.20 16.12 -2.14
N GLN A 26 5.01 16.63 -2.48
CA GLN A 26 3.93 15.83 -3.07
C GLN A 26 4.37 15.19 -4.40
N TRP A 27 5.08 15.94 -5.25
CA TRP A 27 5.59 15.42 -6.52
C TRP A 27 6.65 14.33 -6.32
N GLN A 28 7.57 14.52 -5.39
CA GLN A 28 8.57 13.50 -5.03
C GLN A 28 7.91 12.22 -4.51
N ARG A 29 6.92 12.35 -3.60
CA ARG A 29 6.16 11.21 -3.07
C ARG A 29 5.39 10.47 -4.16
N ALA A 30 4.83 11.19 -5.14
CA ALA A 30 4.18 10.58 -6.29
C ALA A 30 5.17 9.78 -7.15
N ALA A 31 6.37 10.32 -7.40
CA ALA A 31 7.42 9.63 -8.14
C ALA A 31 7.90 8.36 -7.40
N GLU A 32 8.12 8.44 -6.09
CA GLU A 32 8.51 7.30 -5.24
C GLU A 32 7.45 6.20 -5.25
N LYS A 33 6.17 6.57 -5.11
CA LYS A 33 5.06 5.60 -5.22
C LYS A 33 5.01 4.94 -6.60
N SER A 34 5.23 5.71 -7.66
CA SER A 34 5.24 5.19 -9.03
C SER A 34 6.40 4.20 -9.25
N ALA A 35 7.58 4.49 -8.69
CA ALA A 35 8.73 3.58 -8.74
C ALA A 35 8.46 2.25 -8.03
N TRP A 36 7.89 2.29 -6.81
CA TRP A 36 7.49 1.07 -6.10
C TRP A 36 6.44 0.26 -6.85
N GLN A 37 5.47 0.92 -7.48
CA GLN A 37 4.45 0.23 -8.29
C GLN A 37 5.07 -0.44 -9.53
N ALA A 38 6.03 0.21 -10.18
CA ALA A 38 6.75 -0.36 -11.31
C ALA A 38 7.58 -1.59 -10.90
N GLU A 39 8.27 -1.52 -9.76
CA GLU A 39 9.02 -2.65 -9.19
C GLU A 39 8.09 -3.83 -8.87
N LEU A 40 6.99 -3.59 -8.18
CA LEU A 40 5.99 -4.61 -7.88
C LEU A 40 5.36 -5.21 -9.14
N ALA A 41 5.16 -4.42 -10.21
CA ALA A 41 4.65 -4.92 -11.48
C ALA A 41 5.63 -5.89 -12.15
N VAL A 42 6.94 -5.61 -12.09
CA VAL A 42 7.98 -6.50 -12.61
C VAL A 42 8.06 -7.79 -11.78
N LEU A 43 8.05 -7.68 -10.45
CA LEU A 43 8.13 -8.85 -9.57
C LEU A 43 6.88 -9.73 -9.67
N SER A 44 5.69 -9.14 -9.77
CA SER A 44 4.42 -9.88 -9.84
C SER A 44 4.20 -10.60 -11.17
N ALA A 45 4.93 -10.20 -12.23
CA ALA A 45 4.92 -10.88 -13.52
C ALA A 45 5.81 -12.14 -13.57
N GLN A 46 6.60 -12.42 -12.53
CA GLN A 46 7.41 -13.64 -12.46
C GLN A 46 6.52 -14.90 -12.31
N PRO A 47 6.99 -16.09 -12.72
CA PRO A 47 6.25 -17.32 -12.47
C PRO A 47 6.11 -17.57 -10.96
N PRO A 48 4.93 -18.05 -10.51
CA PRO A 48 4.71 -18.35 -9.10
C PRO A 48 5.63 -19.47 -8.62
N ARG A 49 6.19 -19.31 -7.42
CA ARG A 49 7.05 -20.31 -6.78
C ARG A 49 6.29 -21.02 -5.65
N PRO A 50 6.55 -22.32 -5.39
CA PRO A 50 5.97 -22.99 -4.23
C PRO A 50 6.34 -22.25 -2.94
N LEU A 51 5.36 -22.02 -2.06
CA LEU A 51 5.60 -21.29 -0.80
C LEU A 51 6.73 -21.91 0.03
N THR A 52 6.85 -23.24 0.05
CA THR A 52 7.90 -23.98 0.76
C THR A 52 9.32 -23.61 0.33
N GLN A 53 9.52 -23.09 -0.89
CA GLN A 53 10.83 -22.62 -1.37
C GLN A 53 11.17 -21.20 -0.90
N VAL A 54 10.17 -20.45 -0.41
CA VAL A 54 10.31 -19.06 0.03
C VAL A 54 10.35 -18.97 1.57
N LEU A 55 9.71 -19.92 2.26
CA LEU A 55 9.72 -20.00 3.72
C LEU A 55 11.13 -20.25 4.26
N GLY A 56 11.62 -19.34 5.11
CA GLY A 56 12.92 -19.43 5.76
C GLY A 56 14.09 -18.74 5.03
N GLY A 57 13.85 -18.15 3.86
CA GLY A 57 14.82 -17.34 3.11
C GLY A 57 14.53 -15.84 3.20
N ASP A 58 15.30 -15.04 2.45
CA ASP A 58 15.00 -13.61 2.26
C ASP A 58 13.76 -13.47 1.37
N VAL A 59 12.64 -13.05 1.97
CA VAL A 59 11.35 -12.97 1.29
C VAL A 59 11.26 -11.68 0.49
N GLN A 60 11.45 -11.78 -0.82
CA GLN A 60 11.25 -10.65 -1.71
C GLN A 60 9.74 -10.39 -1.91
N ARG A 61 9.27 -9.27 -1.37
CA ARG A 61 7.88 -8.82 -1.52
C ARG A 61 7.54 -8.56 -2.99
N GLY A 62 6.40 -9.07 -3.45
CA GLY A 62 5.88 -8.83 -4.80
C GLY A 62 6.06 -10.00 -5.76
N VAL A 63 6.88 -10.99 -5.43
CA VAL A 63 6.99 -12.24 -6.19
C VAL A 63 5.78 -13.13 -5.89
N PRO A 64 5.09 -13.68 -6.91
CA PRO A 64 3.95 -14.53 -6.68
C PRO A 64 4.37 -15.89 -6.12
N VAL A 65 3.52 -16.46 -5.27
CA VAL A 65 3.71 -17.78 -4.68
C VAL A 65 2.48 -18.65 -4.90
N GLN A 66 2.69 -19.94 -5.05
CA GLN A 66 1.64 -20.94 -5.09
C GLN A 66 1.60 -21.71 -3.77
N VAL A 67 0.40 -21.87 -3.24
CA VAL A 67 0.14 -22.55 -1.97
C VAL A 67 -1.22 -23.22 -2.01
N ASP A 68 -1.29 -24.41 -1.44
CA ASP A 68 -2.53 -25.15 -1.20
C ASP A 68 -2.78 -25.22 0.30
N GLY A 69 -4.04 -25.07 0.71
CA GLY A 69 -4.37 -25.03 2.13
C GLY A 69 -5.87 -24.97 2.39
N GLU A 70 -6.23 -25.06 3.66
CA GLU A 70 -7.61 -25.00 4.13
C GLU A 70 -7.94 -23.59 4.64
N VAL A 71 -9.06 -23.04 4.17
CA VAL A 71 -9.54 -21.74 4.63
C VAL A 71 -10.28 -21.91 5.95
N LEU A 72 -9.83 -21.20 6.98
CA LEU A 72 -10.37 -21.30 8.32
C LEU A 72 -11.17 -20.05 8.73
N PRO A 73 -12.24 -20.23 9.52
CA PRO A 73 -12.89 -19.12 10.21
C PRO A 73 -12.04 -18.64 11.43
N PRO A 74 -12.29 -17.43 11.95
CA PRO A 74 -13.24 -16.43 11.45
C PRO A 74 -12.70 -15.65 10.25
N THR A 75 -13.63 -15.11 9.47
CA THR A 75 -13.32 -14.09 8.45
C THR A 75 -13.09 -12.74 9.14
N LEU A 76 -12.03 -12.05 8.75
CA LEU A 76 -11.72 -10.69 9.18
C LEU A 76 -12.20 -9.72 8.11
N LEU A 77 -12.88 -8.65 8.53
CA LEU A 77 -13.30 -7.58 7.65
C LEU A 77 -12.44 -6.36 7.94
N LEU A 78 -11.68 -5.92 6.94
CA LEU A 78 -10.93 -4.67 7.02
C LEU A 78 -11.79 -3.57 6.38
N ASP A 79 -12.19 -2.60 7.21
CA ASP A 79 -13.00 -1.47 6.81
C ASP A 79 -12.17 -0.37 6.13
N ASN A 80 -12.86 0.70 5.70
CA ASN A 80 -12.25 1.87 5.06
C ASN A 80 -11.45 1.56 3.78
N GLN A 81 -11.86 0.51 3.06
CA GLN A 81 -11.23 0.10 1.82
C GLN A 81 -11.94 0.73 0.64
N THR A 82 -11.29 1.72 0.02
CA THR A 82 -11.82 2.39 -1.17
C THR A 82 -11.36 1.69 -2.45
N ARG A 83 -12.30 1.28 -3.29
CA ARG A 83 -12.04 0.74 -4.64
C ARG A 83 -12.87 1.50 -5.67
N ASP A 84 -12.22 2.03 -6.69
CA ASP A 84 -12.86 2.80 -7.77
C ASP A 84 -13.79 3.92 -7.25
N GLY A 85 -13.38 4.60 -6.17
CA GLY A 85 -14.13 5.69 -5.54
C GLY A 85 -15.28 5.26 -4.64
N ARG A 86 -15.52 3.96 -4.45
CA ARG A 86 -16.53 3.43 -3.53
C ARG A 86 -15.88 2.92 -2.26
N ALA A 87 -16.40 3.34 -1.11
CA ALA A 87 -16.04 2.74 0.18
C ALA A 87 -16.56 1.31 0.24
N GLY A 88 -15.90 0.46 1.01
CA GLY A 88 -16.26 -0.94 1.18
C GLY A 88 -15.35 -1.64 2.19
N VAL A 89 -15.47 -2.96 2.26
CA VAL A 89 -14.69 -3.80 3.17
C VAL A 89 -13.88 -4.85 2.40
N LEU A 90 -12.66 -5.12 2.83
CA LEU A 90 -11.83 -6.21 2.31
C LEU A 90 -12.05 -7.45 3.17
N VAL A 91 -12.43 -8.54 2.53
CA VAL A 91 -12.72 -9.82 3.17
C VAL A 91 -11.42 -10.62 3.26
N LEU A 92 -10.94 -10.85 4.47
CA LEU A 92 -9.71 -11.57 4.77
C LEU A 92 -10.05 -12.88 5.48
N ALA A 93 -9.35 -13.95 5.13
CA ALA A 93 -9.50 -15.23 5.82
C ALA A 93 -8.14 -15.83 6.15
N ARG A 94 -8.10 -16.66 7.19
CA ARG A 94 -6.92 -17.46 7.50
C ARG A 94 -6.86 -18.64 6.53
N LEU A 95 -5.67 -18.93 6.03
CA LEU A 95 -5.37 -20.10 5.23
C LEU A 95 -4.33 -20.92 5.99
N ARG A 96 -4.75 -22.09 6.47
CA ARG A 96 -3.84 -23.08 7.07
C ARG A 96 -3.17 -23.85 5.95
N VAL A 97 -1.86 -23.98 6.06
CA VAL A 97 -1.03 -24.65 5.06
C VAL A 97 -0.22 -25.72 5.77
N ASP A 98 -0.26 -26.94 5.25
CA ASP A 98 0.48 -28.05 5.84
C ASP A 98 1.98 -27.80 5.78
N GLY A 99 2.67 -28.03 6.91
CA GLY A 99 4.10 -27.78 7.04
C GLY A 99 4.48 -26.31 7.30
N VAL A 100 3.51 -25.40 7.41
CA VAL A 100 3.72 -24.00 7.81
C VAL A 100 3.18 -23.81 9.22
N ALA A 101 4.00 -23.30 10.14
CA ALA A 101 3.61 -23.15 11.54
C ALA A 101 2.55 -22.06 11.76
N GLU A 102 2.56 -21.03 10.93
CA GLU A 102 1.63 -19.90 11.01
C GLU A 102 0.60 -19.96 9.88
N ASP A 103 -0.64 -19.56 10.18
CA ASP A 103 -1.67 -19.40 9.15
C ASP A 103 -1.39 -18.14 8.32
N LEU A 104 -1.59 -18.26 7.00
CA LEU A 104 -1.47 -17.12 6.10
C LEU A 104 -2.76 -16.32 6.08
N LEU A 105 -2.66 -15.02 5.82
CA LEU A 105 -3.83 -14.18 5.59
C LEU A 105 -4.06 -14.02 4.08
N VAL A 106 -5.23 -14.44 3.61
CA VAL A 106 -5.60 -14.34 2.19
C VAL A 106 -6.76 -13.38 1.98
N VAL A 107 -6.65 -12.56 0.93
CA VAL A 107 -7.74 -11.70 0.47
C VAL A 107 -8.71 -12.55 -0.34
N ARG A 108 -9.96 -12.64 0.13
CA ARG A 108 -11.05 -13.38 -0.52
C ARG A 108 -11.88 -12.52 -1.47
N GLY A 109 -11.78 -11.20 -1.35
CA GLY A 109 -12.51 -10.27 -2.20
C GLY A 109 -12.73 -8.92 -1.51
N TRP A 110 -13.45 -8.05 -2.21
CA TRP A 110 -13.89 -6.75 -1.72
C TRP A 110 -15.40 -6.66 -1.85
N LEU A 111 -16.07 -6.13 -0.82
CA LEU A 111 -17.51 -5.90 -0.79
C LEU A 111 -17.78 -4.39 -0.75
N PRO A 112 -18.66 -3.86 -1.63
CA PRO A 112 -19.07 -2.45 -1.61
C PRO A 112 -19.93 -2.11 -0.39
#